data_AF-A0AAW9W910-F1
#
_entry.id   AF-A0AAW9W910-F1
#
_cell.length_a   1.000
_cell.length_b   1.000
_cell.length_c   1.000
_cell.angle_alpha   90.00
_cell.angle_beta   90.00
_cell.angle_gamma   90.00
#
_symmetry.space_group_name_H-M   'P 1'
#
loop_
_entity.id
_entity.type
_entity.pdbx_description
1 polymer ?
#
loop_
_entity_poly.entity_id
_entity_poly.type
_entity_poly.pdbx_seq_one_letter_code
_entity_poly.pdbx_strand_id
1 'polypeptide(L)' 'RYLRYYLVEAANSVRRYDDEYKDFYKKKYHEVPKHQHKRAILLTARKFVRLVDVLLRNHQLYTPPRRIMEDN' A
#
# COMPACT_ATOMS: atom_id res chain seq x y z
N ARG A 1 12.79 16.10 -8.21
CA ARG A 1 11.52 16.71 -7.73
C ARG A 1 10.29 15.98 -8.29
N TYR A 2 10.14 14.65 -8.13
CA TYR A 2 8.94 13.89 -8.54
C TYR A 2 8.67 12.65 -7.68
N LEU A 3 9.49 12.41 -6.65
CA LEU A 3 9.44 11.19 -5.84
C LEU A 3 8.06 10.96 -5.21
N ARG A 4 7.46 12.01 -4.63
CA ARG A 4 6.13 11.91 -4.03
C ARG A 4 5.06 11.48 -5.04
N TYR A 5 5.14 11.96 -6.28
CA TYR A 5 4.18 11.61 -7.32
C TYR A 5 4.28 10.12 -7.64
N TYR A 6 5.48 9.62 -7.92
CA TYR A 6 5.71 8.21 -8.25
C TYR A 6 5.39 7.26 -7.09
N LEU A 7 5.64 7.64 -5.84
CA LEU A 7 5.27 6.81 -4.68
C LEU A 7 3.75 6.68 -4.53
N VAL A 8 3.01 7.74 -4.84
CA VAL A 8 1.53 7.71 -4.81
C VAL A 8 1.00 6.87 -5.99
N GLU A 9 1.58 7.02 -7.17
CA GLU A 9 1.23 6.24 -8.35
C GLU A 9 1.52 4.74 -8.16
N ALA A 10 2.70 4.41 -7.63
CA ALA A 10 3.09 3.05 -7.28
C ALA A 10 2.12 2.46 -6.24
N ALA A 11 1.78 3.19 -5.18
CA ALA A 11 0.82 2.73 -4.18
C ALA A 11 -0.59 2.48 -4.78
N ASN A 12 -0.99 3.29 -5.76
CA ASN A 12 -2.24 3.08 -6.49
C ASN A 12 -2.20 1.83 -7.40
N SER A 13 -1.03 1.46 -7.91
CA SER A 13 -0.81 0.20 -8.61
C SER A 13 -0.84 -0.99 -7.63
N VAL A 14 -0.07 -0.92 -6.54
CA VAL A 14 0.05 -1.98 -5.52
C VAL A 14 -1.31 -2.39 -4.96
N ARG A 15 -2.20 -1.43 -4.61
CA ARG A 15 -3.55 -1.76 -4.12
C ARG A 15 -4.44 -2.54 -5.10
N ARG A 16 -4.05 -2.66 -6.38
CA ARG A 16 -4.79 -3.44 -7.38
C ARG A 16 -4.35 -4.90 -7.42
N TYR A 17 -3.11 -5.18 -7.03
CA TYR A 17 -2.47 -6.50 -7.16
C TYR A 17 -2.21 -7.17 -5.81
N ASP A 18 -2.08 -6.39 -4.74
CA ASP A 18 -1.87 -6.85 -3.38
C ASP A 18 -3.15 -6.70 -2.56
N ASP A 19 -3.68 -7.81 -2.06
CA ASP A 19 -4.93 -7.87 -1.31
C ASP A 19 -4.83 -7.14 0.04
N GLU A 20 -3.68 -7.15 0.70
CA GLU A 20 -3.46 -6.44 1.97
C GLU A 20 -3.60 -4.93 1.79
N TYR A 21 -3.08 -4.41 0.67
CA TYR A 21 -3.21 -2.99 0.31
C TYR A 21 -4.61 -2.64 -0.19
N LYS A 22 -5.26 -3.56 -0.90
CA LYS A 22 -6.65 -3.40 -1.37
C LYS A 22 -7.61 -3.28 -0.19
N ASP A 23 -7.48 -4.16 0.81
CA ASP A 23 -8.36 -4.17 1.99
C ASP A 23 -8.07 -2.98 2.88
N PHE A 24 -6.81 -2.61 3.06
CA PHE A 24 -6.45 -1.38 3.76
C PHE A 24 -7.07 -0.15 3.07
N TYR A 25 -6.95 -0.04 1.75
CA TYR A 25 -7.55 1.06 0.99
C TYR A 25 -9.07 1.09 1.17
N LYS A 26 -9.76 -0.04 1.02
CA LYS A 26 -11.21 -0.14 1.20
C LYS A 26 -11.63 0.28 2.59
N LYS A 27 -10.94 -0.19 3.64
CA LYS A 27 -11.20 0.21 5.02
C LYS A 27 -11.09 1.74 5.16
N LYS A 28 -9.98 2.33 4.69
CA LYS A 28 -9.74 3.78 4.78
C LYS A 28 -10.70 4.62 3.94
N TYR A 29 -11.24 4.05 2.87
CA TYR A 29 -12.25 4.70 2.05
C TYR A 29 -13.57 4.88 2.81
N HIS A 30 -14.04 3.85 3.51
CA HIS A 30 -15.31 3.88 4.24
C HIS A 30 -15.24 4.61 5.60
N GLU A 31 -14.04 4.83 6.13
CA GLU A 31 -13.85 5.56 7.41
C GLU A 31 -14.28 7.03 7.35
N VAL A 32 -14.43 7.63 6.16
CA VAL A 32 -14.62 9.08 6.01
C VAL A 32 -15.64 9.39 4.91
N PRO A 33 -16.62 10.30 5.15
CA PRO A 33 -17.63 10.66 4.15
C PRO A 33 -17.11 11.64 3.08
N LYS A 34 -16.16 12.53 3.40
CA LYS A 34 -15.65 13.58 2.49
C LYS A 34 -14.22 13.28 2.00
N HIS A 35 -14.01 13.45 0.70
CA HIS A 35 -12.73 13.20 0.03
C HIS A 35 -12.14 11.79 0.26
N GLN A 36 -13.02 10.80 0.44
CA GLN A 36 -12.68 9.41 0.72
C GLN A 36 -11.58 8.85 -0.19
N HIS A 37 -11.70 9.04 -1.50
CA HIS A 37 -10.75 8.51 -2.47
C HIS A 37 -9.33 9.07 -2.29
N LYS A 38 -9.18 10.41 -2.29
CA LYS A 38 -7.87 11.06 -2.13
C LYS A 38 -7.24 10.72 -0.78
N ARG A 39 -8.04 10.69 0.29
CA ARG A 39 -7.56 10.34 1.64
C ARG A 39 -7.10 8.89 1.72
N ALA A 40 -7.89 7.96 1.21
CA ALA A 40 -7.56 6.54 1.22
C ALA A 40 -6.28 6.25 0.40
N ILE A 41 -6.12 6.86 -0.78
CA ILE A 41 -4.88 6.74 -1.57
C ILE A 41 -3.68 7.24 -0.77
N LEU A 42 -3.75 8.43 -0.17
CA LEU A 42 -2.62 8.99 0.57
C LEU A 42 -2.23 8.15 1.79
N LEU A 43 -3.22 7.61 2.51
CA LEU A 43 -2.96 6.70 3.62
C LEU A 43 -2.34 5.38 3.15
N THR A 44 -2.79 4.86 2.01
CA THR A 44 -2.23 3.67 1.37
C THR A 44 -0.79 3.92 0.93
N ALA A 45 -0.51 5.07 0.32
CA ALA A 45 0.85 5.48 -0.04
C ALA A 45 1.75 5.63 1.19
N ARG A 46 1.24 6.16 2.31
CA ARG A 46 2.01 6.23 3.57
C ARG A 46 2.34 4.83 4.12
N LYS A 47 1.40 3.88 4.05
CA LYS A 47 1.65 2.48 4.41
C LYS A 47 2.75 1.88 3.52
N PHE A 48 2.66 2.10 2.20
CA PHE A 48 3.63 1.63 1.22
C PHE A 48 5.03 2.19 1.41
N VAL A 49 5.15 3.50 1.64
CA VAL A 49 6.44 4.16 1.84
C VAL A 49 7.15 3.63 3.08
N ARG A 50 6.42 3.30 4.16
CA ARG A 50 7.02 2.68 5.35
C ARG A 50 7.63 1.32 5.04
N LEU A 51 6.96 0.50 4.24
CA LEU A 51 7.51 -0.78 3.79
C LEU A 51 8.80 -0.57 3.01
N VAL A 52 8.80 0.33 2.02
CA VAL A 52 9.99 0.63 1.21
C VAL A 52 11.14 1.14 2.08
N ASP A 53 10.87 2.07 3.00
CA ASP A 53 11.88 2.62 3.92
C ASP A 53 12.52 1.53 4.79
N VAL A 54 11.73 0.61 5.36
CA VAL A 54 12.24 -0.52 6.15
C VAL A 54 13.10 -1.46 5.31
N LEU A 55 12.65 -1.81 4.10
CA LEU A 55 13.41 -2.69 3.19
C LEU A 55 14.76 -2.07 2.80
N LEU A 56 14.76 -0.77 2.48
CA LEU A 56 15.97 -0.05 2.12
C LEU A 56 16.95 0.06 3.30
N ARG A 57 16.45 0.38 4.50
CA ARG A 57 17.29 0.44 5.72
C ARG A 57 17.92 -0.91 6.07
N ASN A 58 17.22 -2.00 5.82
CA ASN A 58 17.70 -3.34 6.11
C ASN A 58 18.50 -3.96 4.95
N HIS A 59 18.63 -3.26 3.81
CA HIS A 59 19.21 -3.81 2.58
C HIS A 59 18.54 -5.13 2.14
N GLN A 60 17.23 -5.24 2.35
CA GLN A 60 16.44 -6.44 2.10
C GLN A 60 15.59 -6.30 0.85
N LEU A 61 15.52 -7.38 0.06
CA LEU A 61 14.56 -7.48 -1.04
C LEU A 61 13.16 -7.74 -0.49
N TYR A 62 12.15 -7.19 -1.18
CA TYR A 62 10.76 -7.48 -0.84
C TYR A 62 10.49 -8.97 -1.02
N THR A 63 10.07 -9.62 0.06
CA THR A 63 9.56 -10.99 0.02
C THR A 63 8.09 -10.92 0.42
N PRO A 64 7.15 -11.26 -0.47
CA PRO A 64 5.74 -11.26 -0.09
C PRO A 64 5.55 -12.25 1.07
N PRO A 65 4.70 -11.93 2.06
CA PRO A 65 4.37 -12.89 3.11
C PRO A 65 3.90 -14.18 2.44
N ARG A 66 4.43 -15.31 2.93
CA ARG A 66 4.03 -16.65 2.45
C ARG A 66 2.51 -16.69 2.53
N ARG A 67 1.82 -16.64 1.37
CA ARG A 67 0.40 -16.98 1.32
C ARG A 67 0.37 -18.42 1.79
N ILE A 68 -0.07 -18.64 3.03
CA ILE A 68 -0.42 -19.99 3.48
C ILE A 68 -1.56 -20.34 2.54
N MET A 69 -1.25 -21.11 1.50
CA MET A 69 -2.25 -21.71 0.66
C MET A 69 -3.04 -22.57 1.63
N GLU A 70 -4.28 -22.19 1.92
CA GLU A 70 -5.21 -23.09 2.57
C GLU A 70 -5.39 -24.25 1.60
N ASP A 71 -4.54 -25.27 1.75
CA ASP A 71 -4.68 -26.58 1.13
C ASP A 71 -6.01 -27.15 1.66
N ASN A 72 -7.06 -26.98 0.86
CA ASN A 72 -8.35 -27.68 1.00
C ASN A 72 -8.33 -28.94 0.13
#